data_AF-A0A4Z2CD83-F1
#
_entry.id   AF-A0A4Z2CD83-F1
#
_cell.length_a   1.000
_cell.length_b   1.000
_cell.length_c   1.000
_cell.angle_alpha   90.00
_cell.angle_beta   90.00
_cell.angle_gamma   90.00
#
_symmetry.space_group_name_H-M   'P 1'
#
loop_
_entity.id
_entity.type
_entity.pdbx_description
1 polymer ?
#
loop_
_entity_poly.entity_id
_entity_poly.type
_entity_poly.pdbx_seq_one_letter_code
_entity_poly.pdbx_strand_id
1 'polypeptide(L)'
;MFENFRERLHMVQHDFTTSFKTLGDKSRDTKTKWQARFDQSHPLHYNAGLDILSRYEESWVPLHKRTKDCAETAETVDGDVVMLSAHVERRRSALTNLQEQLQGLPAFISDLDAITANIAHLEGDFEEIESRLVYLETLCCQCEELSSKQHHISTLEVYQKKKRKEVEALEAELKSQYAQWTAELEQAVHQKLREQQKIYEEAFKQDVKNYLSTGYLQHREPAESNINVLDQMTVTDVTDQEALDDFLNSPDVGVGSSQSDVDATLSESSGSSDASLLRQDGAAEEGSSEESDEPLVQSDEDDVQPDSSLIGTQGGVG
;
A
#
# COMPACT_ATOMS: atom_id res chain seq x y z
N MET A 1 47.73 56.96 23.16
CA MET A 1 46.63 57.97 23.26
C MET A 1 46.58 58.71 24.62
N PHE A 2 47.25 58.23 25.68
CA PHE A 2 47.29 58.90 26.99
C PHE A 2 48.33 60.04 27.13
N GLU A 3 49.39 60.08 26.32
CA GLU A 3 50.37 61.18 26.33
C GLU A 3 49.75 62.51 25.91
N ASN A 4 48.89 62.49 24.90
CA ASN A 4 48.18 63.68 24.41
C ASN A 4 47.26 64.29 25.48
N PHE A 5 46.69 63.45 26.37
CA PHE A 5 45.89 63.93 27.50
C PHE A 5 46.76 64.53 28.60
N ARG A 6 47.93 63.92 28.89
CA ARG A 6 48.88 64.44 29.87
C ARG A 6 49.46 65.79 29.43
N GLU A 7 49.81 65.95 28.16
CA GLU A 7 50.30 67.22 27.61
C GLU A 7 49.22 68.30 27.66
N ARG A 8 47.96 67.97 27.32
CA ARG A 8 46.84 68.91 27.44
C ARG A 8 46.57 69.31 28.89
N LEU A 9 46.68 68.39 29.85
CA LEU A 9 46.53 68.69 31.26
C LEU A 9 47.65 69.61 31.77
N HIS A 10 48.90 69.37 31.37
CA HIS A 10 50.02 70.25 31.71
C HIS A 10 49.89 71.64 31.10
N MET A 11 49.37 71.74 29.87
CA MET A 11 49.14 73.02 29.21
C MET A 11 48.04 73.83 29.92
N VAL A 12 46.93 73.19 30.31
CA VAL A 12 45.86 73.84 31.11
C VAL A 12 46.39 74.29 32.47
N GLN A 13 47.22 73.48 33.13
CA GLN A 13 47.80 73.81 34.42
C GLN A 13 48.82 74.95 34.33
N HIS A 14 49.61 74.99 33.25
CA HIS A 14 50.51 76.10 32.93
C HIS A 14 49.72 77.38 32.69
N ASP A 15 48.68 77.33 31.86
CA ASP A 15 47.88 78.49 31.47
C ASP A 15 47.14 79.11 32.67
N PHE A 16 46.65 78.26 33.59
CA PHE A 16 46.05 78.70 34.85
C PHE A 16 47.08 79.37 35.78
N THR A 17 48.30 78.83 35.82
CA THR A 17 49.40 79.37 36.64
C THR A 17 49.93 80.69 36.08
N THR A 18 50.02 80.84 34.75
CA THR A 18 50.44 82.09 34.10
C THR A 18 49.38 83.17 34.21
N SER A 19 48.09 82.82 34.12
CA SER A 19 46.98 83.78 34.27
C SER A 19 46.95 84.41 35.67
N PHE A 20 47.31 83.64 36.72
CA PHE A 20 47.40 84.16 38.09
C PHE A 20 48.59 85.10 38.31
N LYS A 21 49.72 84.87 37.62
CA LYS A 21 50.90 85.75 37.69
C LYS A 21 50.64 87.13 37.07
N THR A 22 49.81 87.22 36.03
CA THR A 22 49.43 88.50 35.39
C THR A 22 48.42 89.33 36.17
N LEU A 23 47.74 88.76 37.19
CA LEU A 23 46.84 89.50 38.08
C LEU A 23 47.56 90.11 39.30
N GLY A 24 48.72 89.56 39.69
CA GLY A 24 49.50 90.03 40.84
C GLY A 24 50.36 91.27 40.58
N ASP A 25 50.60 91.63 39.32
CA ASP A 25 51.63 92.59 38.90
C ASP A 25 51.08 93.97 38.46
N LYS A 26 49.96 94.40 39.07
CA LYS A 26 49.42 95.76 38.90
C LYS A 26 49.23 96.52 40.22
N SER A 27 49.68 95.97 41.35
CA SER A 27 49.39 96.50 42.69
C SER A 27 50.60 97.13 43.42
N ARG A 28 51.76 97.24 42.78
CA ARG A 28 52.95 97.84 43.41
C ARG A 28 53.62 98.82 42.46
N ASP A 29 53.13 100.06 42.45
CA ASP A 29 53.94 101.31 42.47
C ASP A 29 53.13 102.53 41.98
N THR A 30 52.41 103.17 42.92
CA THR A 30 52.38 104.64 43.02
C THR A 30 52.17 105.01 44.48
N LYS A 31 53.25 105.33 45.19
CA LYS A 31 53.19 106.10 46.44
C LYS A 31 52.73 107.52 46.12
N THR A 32 51.43 107.73 46.09
CA THR A 32 50.85 109.08 46.04
C THR A 32 50.72 109.60 47.47
N LYS A 33 51.35 110.75 47.71
CA LYS A 33 51.36 111.50 48.98
C LYS A 33 49.99 111.52 49.66
N TRP A 34 49.99 111.19 50.95
CA TRP A 34 48.98 111.62 51.91
C TRP A 34 48.96 113.16 51.94
N GLN A 35 48.04 113.77 51.20
CA GLN A 35 47.68 115.18 51.36
C GLN A 35 46.42 115.25 52.22
N ALA A 36 46.62 115.54 53.50
CA ALA A 36 45.57 115.99 54.39
C ALA A 36 45.06 117.35 53.88
N ARG A 37 43.93 117.35 53.18
CA ARG A 37 43.03 118.50 53.10
C ARG A 37 41.84 118.20 54.01
N PHE A 38 41.98 118.57 55.27
CA PHE A 38 40.83 118.90 56.10
C PHE A 38 40.31 120.25 55.59
N ASP A 39 39.31 120.19 54.71
CA ASP A 39 38.39 121.30 54.53
C ASP A 39 36.97 120.73 54.57
N GLN A 40 36.12 121.39 55.34
CA GLN A 40 34.87 120.87 55.88
C GLN A 40 33.77 120.78 54.80
N SER A 41 32.79 119.90 55.07
CA SER A 41 31.51 119.71 54.36
C SER A 41 31.45 118.67 53.24
N HIS A 42 31.83 117.41 53.53
CA HIS A 42 31.11 116.25 53.00
C HIS A 42 30.47 115.52 54.18
N PRO A 43 29.16 115.23 54.17
CA PRO A 43 28.52 114.51 55.26
C PRO A 43 29.26 113.18 55.46
N LEU A 44 29.71 112.91 56.69
CA LEU A 44 30.13 111.57 57.11
C LEU A 44 29.09 110.59 56.57
N HIS A 45 29.49 109.67 55.70
CA HIS A 45 28.60 108.74 54.99
C HIS A 45 28.08 107.68 55.99
N TYR A 46 27.27 108.12 56.95
CA TYR A 46 26.65 107.30 58.00
C TYR A 46 25.77 106.18 57.42
N ASN A 47 25.51 106.23 56.10
CA ASN A 47 24.72 105.26 55.34
C ASN A 47 25.55 104.34 54.43
N ALA A 48 26.89 104.38 54.42
CA ALA A 48 27.69 103.52 53.53
C ALA A 48 27.43 102.01 53.74
N GLY A 49 27.15 101.59 54.98
CA GLY A 49 26.73 100.20 55.26
C GLY A 49 25.35 99.88 54.67
N LEU A 50 24.42 100.83 54.69
CA LEU A 50 23.08 100.71 54.09
C LEU A 50 23.18 100.58 52.57
N ASP A 51 24.04 101.38 51.92
CA ASP A 51 24.24 101.34 50.47
C ASP A 51 24.86 100.02 49.99
N ILE A 52 25.79 99.46 50.78
CA ILE A 52 26.39 98.14 50.50
C ILE A 52 25.32 97.04 50.64
N LEU A 53 24.53 97.07 51.71
CA LEU A 53 23.43 96.11 51.92
C LEU A 53 22.40 96.21 50.80
N SER A 54 21.98 97.41 50.42
CA SER A 54 21.05 97.65 49.31
C SER A 54 21.59 97.11 47.98
N ARG A 55 22.87 97.29 47.67
CA ARG A 55 23.49 96.69 46.46
C ARG A 55 23.51 95.17 46.49
N TYR A 56 23.79 94.56 47.64
CA TYR A 56 23.74 93.11 47.79
C TYR A 56 22.30 92.59 47.64
N GLU A 57 21.32 93.29 48.23
CA GLU A 57 19.90 92.96 48.09
C GLU A 57 19.44 93.06 46.63
N GLU A 58 19.74 94.17 45.95
CA GLU A 58 19.43 94.39 44.54
C GLU A 58 20.07 93.36 43.60
N SER A 59 21.24 92.83 43.96
CA SER A 59 21.92 91.78 43.18
C SER A 59 21.44 90.37 43.53
N TRP A 60 21.12 90.13 44.79
CA TRP A 60 20.72 88.82 45.31
C TRP A 60 19.31 88.43 44.87
N VAL A 61 18.35 89.36 44.95
CA VAL A 61 16.95 89.11 44.57
C VAL A 61 16.80 88.59 43.14
N PRO A 62 17.36 89.23 42.09
CA PRO A 62 17.24 88.72 40.72
C PRO A 62 18.02 87.42 40.50
N LEU A 63 19.15 87.23 41.21
CA LEU A 63 19.90 85.97 41.15
C LEU A 63 19.05 84.83 41.72
N HIS A 64 18.47 85.01 42.91
CA HIS A 64 17.60 84.02 43.53
C HIS A 64 16.37 83.72 42.67
N LYS A 65 15.75 84.76 42.09
CA LYS A 65 14.65 84.58 41.13
C LYS A 65 15.08 83.73 39.93
N ARG A 66 16.22 84.05 39.30
CA ARG A 66 16.75 83.26 38.18
C ARG A 66 17.07 81.82 38.59
N THR A 67 17.62 81.60 39.78
CA THR A 67 17.88 80.25 40.29
C THR A 67 16.59 79.47 40.47
N LYS A 68 15.53 80.11 40.98
CA LYS A 68 14.21 79.49 41.12
C LYS A 68 13.59 79.16 39.75
N ASP A 69 13.57 80.13 38.83
CA ASP A 69 13.06 79.92 37.47
C ASP A 69 13.84 78.79 36.77
N CYS A 70 15.17 78.75 36.95
CA CYS A 70 16.02 77.68 36.43
C CYS A 70 15.66 76.31 37.04
N ALA A 71 15.39 76.23 38.34
CA ALA A 71 14.96 75.01 39.00
C ALA A 71 13.61 74.52 38.48
N GLU A 72 12.64 75.42 38.30
CA GLU A 72 11.33 75.10 37.71
C GLU A 72 11.49 74.57 36.27
N THR A 73 12.33 75.21 35.44
CA THR A 73 12.61 74.69 34.09
C THR A 73 13.32 73.33 34.11
N ALA A 74 14.25 73.10 35.06
CA ALA A 74 14.94 71.83 35.19
C ALA A 74 13.97 70.70 35.59
N GLU A 75 13.00 70.99 36.47
CA GLU A 75 11.96 70.04 36.86
C GLU A 75 11.07 69.65 35.67
N THR A 76 10.70 70.61 34.82
CA THR A 76 9.92 70.29 33.60
C THR A 76 10.70 69.39 32.63
N VAL A 77 11.99 69.66 32.44
CA VAL A 77 12.86 68.86 31.56
C VAL A 77 13.09 67.46 32.15
N ASP A 78 13.25 67.34 33.47
CA ASP A 78 13.36 66.04 34.13
C ASP A 78 12.10 65.19 33.90
N GLY A 79 10.91 65.80 34.00
CA GLY A 79 9.65 65.15 33.64
C GLY A 79 9.62 64.61 32.21
N ASP A 80 10.06 65.41 31.23
CA ASP A 80 10.15 65.00 29.83
C ASP A 80 11.16 63.84 29.62
N VAL A 81 12.31 63.88 30.31
CA VAL A 81 13.33 62.82 30.27
C VAL A 81 12.78 61.51 30.85
N VAL A 82 12.05 61.57 31.98
CA VAL A 82 11.40 60.40 32.58
C VAL A 82 10.37 59.82 31.60
N MET A 83 9.51 60.64 31.01
CA MET A 83 8.51 60.18 30.05
C MET A 83 9.15 59.55 28.80
N LEU A 84 10.22 60.15 28.27
CA LEU A 84 10.97 59.59 27.15
C LEU A 84 11.62 58.25 27.52
N SER A 85 12.23 58.16 28.70
CA SER A 85 12.86 56.92 29.18
C SER A 85 11.84 55.79 29.30
N ALA A 86 10.65 56.06 29.83
CA ALA A 86 9.57 55.07 29.95
C ALA A 86 9.09 54.60 28.57
N HIS A 87 9.02 55.49 27.59
CA HIS A 87 8.64 55.12 26.23
C HIS A 87 9.73 54.31 25.51
N VAL A 88 11.01 54.67 25.68
CA VAL A 88 12.13 53.89 25.14
C VAL A 88 12.16 52.49 25.76
N GLU A 89 11.96 52.38 27.07
CA GLU A 89 11.93 51.11 27.78
C GLU A 89 10.78 50.21 27.30
N ARG A 90 9.58 50.79 27.09
CA ARG A 90 8.44 50.05 26.51
C ARG A 90 8.77 49.52 25.11
N ARG A 91 9.41 50.32 24.26
CA ARG A 91 9.83 49.88 22.92
C ARG A 91 10.91 48.82 22.98
N ARG A 92 11.87 48.96 23.91
CA ARG A 92 12.93 47.97 24.14
C ARG A 92 12.32 46.61 24.50
N SER A 93 11.39 46.57 25.44
CA SER A 93 10.70 45.34 25.84
C SER A 93 9.89 44.72 24.69
N ALA A 94 9.22 45.54 23.86
CA ALA A 94 8.51 45.03 22.69
C ALA A 94 9.47 44.41 21.65
N LEU A 95 10.63 45.03 21.43
CA LEU A 95 11.66 44.50 20.52
C LEU A 95 12.30 43.22 21.05
N THR A 96 12.57 43.12 22.36
CA THR A 96 13.11 41.87 22.94
C THR A 96 12.12 40.74 22.81
N ASN A 97 10.82 40.98 23.05
CA ASN A 97 9.79 39.96 22.86
C ASN A 97 9.74 39.50 21.40
N LEU A 98 9.79 40.43 20.43
CA LEU A 98 9.82 40.07 19.01
C LEU A 98 11.08 39.25 18.66
N GLN A 99 12.24 39.66 19.19
CA GLN A 99 13.49 38.93 18.99
C GLN A 99 13.41 37.49 19.52
N GLU A 100 12.83 37.29 20.71
CA GLU A 100 12.62 35.95 21.28
C GLU A 100 11.72 35.09 20.38
N GLN A 101 10.62 35.66 19.84
CA GLN A 101 9.76 34.94 18.90
C GLN A 101 10.51 34.57 17.61
N LEU A 102 11.30 35.50 17.05
CA LEU A 102 12.09 35.24 15.85
C LEU A 102 13.19 34.20 16.09
N GLN A 103 13.73 34.12 17.30
CA GLN A 103 14.72 33.11 17.68
C GLN A 103 14.14 31.69 17.71
N GLY A 104 12.83 31.53 17.87
CA GLY A 104 12.14 30.24 17.79
C GLY A 104 11.88 29.74 16.36
N LEU A 105 11.93 30.63 15.36
CA LEU A 105 11.61 30.29 13.97
C LEU A 105 12.52 29.18 13.38
N PRO A 106 13.84 29.13 13.62
CA PRO A 106 14.68 28.04 13.13
C PRO A 106 14.30 26.67 13.69
N ALA A 107 13.86 26.59 14.95
CA ALA A 107 13.39 25.34 15.53
C ALA A 107 12.09 24.88 14.84
N PHE A 108 11.15 25.81 14.64
CA PHE A 108 9.91 25.53 13.90
C PHE A 108 10.19 25.08 12.45
N ILE A 109 11.16 25.68 11.77
CA ILE A 109 11.59 25.24 10.43
C ILE A 109 12.15 23.82 10.50
N SER A 110 13.00 23.51 11.49
CA SER A 110 13.52 22.15 11.69
C SER A 110 12.41 21.12 11.94
N ASP A 111 11.36 21.49 12.67
CA ASP A 111 10.20 20.62 12.90
C ASP A 111 9.42 20.39 11.60
N LEU A 112 9.22 21.43 10.79
CA LEU A 112 8.62 21.30 9.46
C LEU A 112 9.45 20.44 8.52
N ASP A 113 10.77 20.59 8.51
CA ASP A 113 11.67 19.76 7.71
C ASP A 113 11.61 18.29 8.16
N ALA A 114 11.53 18.03 9.47
CA ALA A 114 11.36 16.69 10.02
C ALA A 114 10.02 16.05 9.62
N ILE A 115 8.92 16.81 9.71
CA ILE A 115 7.60 16.35 9.25
C ILE A 115 7.64 16.05 7.74
N THR A 116 8.26 16.93 6.96
CA THR A 116 8.40 16.75 5.50
C THR A 116 9.19 15.48 5.18
N ALA A 117 10.28 15.20 5.90
CA ALA A 117 11.06 13.97 5.74
C ALA A 117 10.27 12.71 6.13
N ASN A 118 9.48 12.77 7.21
CA ASN A 118 8.63 11.65 7.62
C ASN A 118 7.53 11.35 6.59
N ILE A 119 6.94 12.39 6.00
CA ILE A 119 5.96 12.22 4.91
C ILE A 119 6.62 11.51 3.72
N ALA A 120 7.79 11.96 3.28
CA ALA A 120 8.51 11.32 2.17
C ALA A 120 8.88 9.86 2.46
N HIS A 121 9.22 9.53 3.71
CA HIS A 121 9.46 8.14 4.11
C HIS A 121 8.17 7.30 4.02
N LEU A 122 7.06 7.80 4.55
CA LEU A 122 5.77 7.12 4.50
C LEU A 122 5.29 6.91 3.07
N GLU A 123 5.48 7.89 2.18
CA GLU A 123 5.21 7.75 0.75
C GLU A 123 6.00 6.57 0.14
N GLY A 124 7.27 6.42 0.48
CA GLY A 124 8.09 5.28 0.07
C GLY A 124 7.60 3.94 0.62
N ASP A 125 7.20 3.89 1.90
CA ASP A 125 6.63 2.68 2.51
C ASP A 125 5.31 2.26 1.83
N PHE A 126 4.47 3.24 1.45
CA PHE A 126 3.23 2.97 0.73
C PHE A 126 3.50 2.42 -0.68
N GLU A 127 4.45 3.00 -1.41
CA GLU A 127 4.85 2.48 -2.74
C GLU A 127 5.38 1.04 -2.64
N GLU A 128 6.15 0.72 -1.59
CA GLU A 128 6.58 -0.65 -1.34
C GLU A 128 5.40 -1.58 -1.05
N ILE A 129 4.45 -1.17 -0.21
CA ILE A 129 3.26 -1.97 0.11
C ILE A 129 2.41 -2.21 -1.15
N GLU A 130 2.20 -1.18 -1.98
CA GLU A 130 1.51 -1.29 -3.26
C GLU A 130 2.19 -2.31 -4.17
N SER A 131 3.52 -2.26 -4.30
CA SER A 131 4.28 -3.22 -5.09
C SER A 131 4.11 -4.67 -4.58
N ARG A 132 4.10 -4.86 -3.26
CA ARG A 132 3.90 -6.17 -2.63
C ARG A 132 2.47 -6.67 -2.81
N LEU A 133 1.49 -5.79 -2.80
CA LEU A 133 0.08 -6.15 -3.01
C LEU A 133 -0.17 -6.60 -4.46
N VAL A 134 0.41 -5.90 -5.44
CA VAL A 134 0.38 -6.33 -6.86
C VAL A 134 1.05 -7.69 -7.04
N TYR A 135 2.17 -7.93 -6.36
CA TYR A 135 2.82 -9.25 -6.39
C TYR A 135 1.94 -10.33 -5.74
N LEU A 136 1.26 -10.04 -4.64
CA LEU A 136 0.33 -10.96 -4.00
C LEU A 136 -0.85 -11.29 -4.92
N GLU A 137 -1.43 -10.30 -5.60
CA GLU A 137 -2.49 -10.52 -6.59
C GLU A 137 -2.01 -11.47 -7.70
N THR A 138 -0.80 -11.27 -8.20
CA THR A 138 -0.19 -12.17 -9.20
C THR A 138 -0.08 -13.61 -8.68
N LEU A 139 0.35 -13.79 -7.42
CA LEU A 139 0.42 -15.12 -6.80
C LEU A 139 -0.96 -15.75 -6.59
N CYS A 140 -1.97 -14.97 -6.22
CA CYS A 140 -3.35 -15.45 -6.09
C CYS A 140 -3.88 -15.95 -7.44
N CYS A 141 -3.71 -15.18 -8.52
CA CYS A 141 -4.10 -15.61 -9.87
C CYS A 141 -3.41 -16.92 -10.28
N GLN A 142 -2.12 -17.07 -9.97
CA GLN A 142 -1.40 -18.33 -10.25
C GLN A 142 -1.97 -19.51 -9.45
N CYS A 143 -2.31 -19.31 -8.17
CA CYS A 143 -2.93 -20.34 -7.34
C CYS A 143 -4.28 -20.79 -7.90
N GLU A 144 -5.12 -19.84 -8.34
CA GLU A 144 -6.41 -20.12 -8.96
C GLU A 144 -6.26 -20.90 -10.27
N GLU A 145 -5.31 -20.49 -11.12
CA GLU A 145 -5.01 -21.18 -12.37
C GLU A 145 -4.56 -22.63 -12.12
N LEU A 146 -3.66 -22.84 -11.15
CA LEU A 146 -3.21 -24.18 -10.75
C LEU A 146 -4.37 -25.03 -10.21
N SER A 147 -5.22 -24.45 -9.37
CA SER A 147 -6.41 -25.15 -8.82
C SER A 147 -7.37 -25.56 -9.94
N SER A 148 -7.63 -24.67 -10.90
CA SER A 148 -8.48 -24.95 -12.06
C SER A 148 -7.91 -26.06 -12.94
N LYS A 149 -6.61 -26.01 -13.26
CA LYS A 149 -5.92 -27.09 -13.99
C LYS A 149 -6.03 -28.42 -13.25
N GLN A 150 -5.80 -28.43 -11.94
CA GLN A 150 -5.91 -29.63 -11.12
C GLN A 150 -7.34 -30.20 -11.12
N HIS A 151 -8.35 -29.33 -11.06
CA HIS A 151 -9.74 -29.74 -11.16
C HIS A 151 -10.03 -30.41 -12.51
N HIS A 152 -9.62 -29.79 -13.63
CA HIS A 152 -9.78 -30.37 -14.97
C HIS A 152 -9.09 -31.73 -15.12
N ILE A 153 -7.86 -31.87 -14.61
CA ILE A 153 -7.14 -33.16 -14.61
C ILE A 153 -7.94 -34.22 -13.84
N SER A 154 -8.41 -33.89 -12.63
CA SER A 154 -9.19 -34.83 -11.82
C SER A 154 -10.51 -35.23 -12.49
N THR A 155 -11.23 -34.29 -13.12
CA THR A 155 -12.44 -34.59 -13.89
C THR A 155 -12.14 -35.52 -15.06
N LEU A 156 -11.06 -35.28 -15.80
CA LEU A 156 -10.64 -36.13 -16.91
C LEU A 156 -10.28 -37.55 -16.44
N GLU A 157 -9.57 -37.69 -15.32
CA GLU A 157 -9.25 -39.00 -14.74
C GLU A 157 -10.50 -39.80 -14.36
N VAL A 158 -11.49 -39.13 -13.75
CA VAL A 158 -12.79 -39.75 -13.42
C VAL A 158 -13.53 -40.18 -14.67
N TYR A 159 -13.57 -39.33 -15.71
CA TYR A 159 -14.20 -39.66 -16.98
C TYR A 159 -13.52 -40.85 -17.67
N GLN A 160 -12.18 -40.84 -17.77
CA GLN A 160 -11.41 -41.95 -18.33
C GLN A 160 -11.64 -43.25 -17.57
N LYS A 161 -11.68 -43.20 -16.23
CA LYS A 161 -11.99 -44.37 -15.40
C LYS A 161 -13.40 -44.90 -15.66
N LYS A 162 -14.39 -44.02 -15.84
CA LYS A 162 -15.75 -44.41 -16.21
C LYS A 162 -15.77 -45.09 -17.58
N LYS A 163 -15.08 -44.53 -18.57
CA LYS A 163 -14.97 -45.11 -19.91
C LYS A 163 -14.30 -46.49 -19.91
N ARG A 164 -13.22 -46.68 -19.15
CA ARG A 164 -12.61 -48.00 -18.97
C ARG A 164 -13.61 -49.03 -18.43
N LYS A 165 -14.38 -48.66 -17.40
CA LYS A 165 -15.41 -49.55 -16.83
C LYS A 165 -16.55 -49.86 -17.81
N GLU A 166 -16.99 -48.88 -18.60
CA GLU A 166 -18.03 -49.10 -19.63
C GLU A 166 -17.54 -50.10 -20.69
N VAL A 167 -16.29 -49.99 -21.14
CA VAL A 167 -15.69 -50.94 -22.09
C VAL A 167 -15.56 -52.33 -21.46
N GLU A 168 -15.01 -52.44 -20.25
CA GLU A 168 -14.89 -53.71 -19.52
C GLU A 168 -16.26 -54.40 -19.34
N ALA A 169 -17.32 -53.63 -19.04
CA ALA A 169 -18.67 -54.15 -18.90
C ALA A 169 -19.26 -54.63 -20.24
N LEU A 170 -19.09 -53.88 -21.33
CA LEU A 170 -19.53 -54.29 -22.66
C LEU A 170 -18.80 -55.55 -23.13
N GLU A 171 -17.49 -55.64 -22.88
CA GLU A 171 -16.73 -56.85 -23.18
C GLU A 171 -17.23 -58.06 -22.37
N ALA A 172 -17.53 -57.89 -21.09
CA ALA A 172 -18.04 -58.96 -20.24
C ALA A 172 -19.43 -59.43 -20.69
N GLU A 173 -20.32 -58.49 -21.02
CA GLU A 173 -21.65 -58.78 -21.57
C GLU A 173 -21.54 -59.52 -22.89
N LEU A 174 -20.69 -59.04 -23.80
CA LEU A 174 -20.44 -59.67 -25.09
C LEU A 174 -19.91 -61.10 -24.92
N LYS A 175 -18.92 -61.31 -24.04
CA LYS A 175 -18.39 -62.65 -23.69
C LYS A 175 -19.49 -63.56 -23.11
N SER A 176 -20.36 -63.03 -22.26
CA SER A 176 -21.50 -63.77 -21.68
C SER A 176 -22.50 -64.19 -22.75
N GLN A 177 -22.86 -63.28 -23.66
CA GLN A 177 -23.77 -63.60 -24.78
C GLN A 177 -23.18 -64.65 -25.73
N TYR A 178 -21.88 -64.56 -26.05
CA TYR A 178 -21.22 -65.60 -26.85
C TYR A 178 -21.20 -66.95 -26.15
N ALA A 179 -20.91 -67.00 -24.85
CA ALA A 179 -20.94 -68.23 -24.07
C ALA A 179 -22.35 -68.84 -24.03
N GLN A 180 -23.39 -68.01 -23.85
CA GLN A 180 -24.78 -68.45 -23.89
C GLN A 180 -25.15 -69.01 -25.26
N TRP A 181 -24.88 -68.28 -26.34
CA TRP A 181 -25.17 -68.72 -27.72
C TRP A 181 -24.47 -70.04 -28.05
N THR A 182 -23.21 -70.20 -27.61
CA THR A 182 -22.45 -71.45 -27.77
C THR A 182 -23.11 -72.61 -27.01
N ALA A 183 -23.51 -72.39 -25.75
CA ALA A 183 -24.19 -73.42 -24.95
C ALA A 183 -25.56 -73.81 -25.53
N GLU A 184 -26.34 -72.85 -26.04
CA GLU A 184 -27.60 -73.10 -26.73
C GLU A 184 -27.39 -73.91 -28.01
N LEU A 185 -26.37 -73.58 -28.80
CA LEU A 185 -25.99 -74.31 -30.01
C LEU A 185 -25.56 -75.75 -29.67
N GLU A 186 -24.70 -75.93 -28.66
CA GLU A 186 -24.29 -77.24 -28.15
C GLU A 186 -25.48 -78.06 -27.67
N GLN A 187 -26.40 -77.47 -26.91
CA GLN A 187 -27.62 -78.14 -26.45
C GLN A 187 -28.50 -78.58 -27.63
N ALA A 188 -28.67 -77.73 -28.63
CA ALA A 188 -29.44 -78.05 -29.84
C ALA A 188 -28.79 -79.21 -30.63
N VAL A 189 -27.46 -79.20 -30.76
CA VAL A 189 -26.70 -80.30 -31.38
C VAL A 189 -26.86 -81.59 -30.57
N HIS A 190 -26.71 -81.54 -29.24
CA HIS A 190 -26.91 -82.69 -28.36
C HIS A 190 -28.34 -83.25 -28.40
N GLN A 191 -29.35 -82.39 -28.54
CA GLN A 191 -30.74 -82.83 -28.69
C GLN A 191 -30.95 -83.55 -30.03
N LYS A 192 -30.47 -82.98 -31.14
CA LYS A 192 -30.54 -83.64 -32.46
C LYS A 192 -29.86 -85.00 -32.46
N LEU A 193 -28.68 -85.11 -31.83
CA LEU A 193 -27.96 -86.38 -31.73
C LEU A 193 -28.75 -87.43 -30.91
N ARG A 194 -29.37 -87.02 -29.79
CA ARG A 194 -30.23 -87.90 -28.99
C ARG A 194 -31.48 -88.36 -29.75
N GLU A 195 -32.12 -87.46 -30.50
CA GLU A 195 -33.26 -87.80 -31.34
C GLU A 195 -32.87 -88.81 -32.43
N GLN A 196 -31.73 -88.60 -33.10
CA GLN A 196 -31.20 -89.58 -34.05
C GLN A 196 -30.89 -90.93 -33.39
N GLN A 197 -30.22 -90.93 -32.23
CA GLN A 197 -29.95 -92.15 -31.48
C GLN A 197 -31.25 -92.90 -31.16
N LYS A 198 -32.30 -92.20 -30.72
CA LYS A 198 -33.61 -92.80 -30.45
C LYS A 198 -34.24 -93.41 -31.70
N ILE A 199 -34.15 -92.73 -32.86
CA ILE A 199 -34.61 -93.27 -34.15
C ILE A 199 -33.87 -94.57 -34.49
N TYR A 200 -32.54 -94.60 -34.32
CA TYR A 200 -31.75 -95.82 -34.56
C TYR A 200 -32.10 -96.94 -33.57
N GLU A 201 -32.32 -96.62 -32.30
CA GLU A 201 -32.71 -97.60 -31.28
C GLU A 201 -34.10 -98.18 -31.55
N GLU A 202 -35.07 -97.36 -31.95
CA GLU A 202 -36.41 -97.80 -32.35
C GLU A 202 -36.37 -98.68 -33.59
N ALA A 203 -35.57 -98.31 -34.60
CA ALA A 203 -35.34 -99.13 -35.78
C ALA A 203 -34.75 -100.50 -35.40
N PHE A 204 -33.73 -100.53 -34.53
CA PHE A 204 -33.14 -101.77 -34.04
C PHE A 204 -34.15 -102.65 -33.27
N LYS A 205 -34.93 -102.05 -32.35
CA LYS A 205 -35.98 -102.78 -31.62
C LYS A 205 -37.01 -103.39 -32.56
N GLN A 206 -37.39 -102.65 -33.60
CA GLN A 206 -38.30 -103.14 -34.63
C GLN A 206 -37.68 -104.31 -35.40
N ASP A 207 -36.40 -104.23 -35.76
CA ASP A 207 -35.68 -105.31 -36.45
C ASP A 207 -35.60 -106.58 -35.59
N VAL A 208 -35.28 -106.46 -34.30
CA VAL A 208 -35.29 -107.60 -33.34
C VAL A 208 -36.68 -108.22 -33.24
N LYS A 209 -37.74 -107.40 -33.15
CA LYS A 209 -39.12 -107.88 -33.09
C LYS A 209 -39.53 -108.62 -34.37
N ASN A 210 -39.14 -108.08 -35.52
CA ASN A 210 -39.37 -108.71 -36.82
C ASN A 210 -38.62 -110.05 -36.92
N TYR A 211 -37.36 -110.12 -36.49
CA TYR A 211 -36.57 -111.36 -36.44
C TYR A 211 -37.24 -112.42 -35.56
N LEU A 212 -37.64 -112.06 -34.33
CA LEU A 212 -38.32 -112.97 -33.41
C LEU A 212 -39.67 -113.48 -33.95
N SER A 213 -40.36 -112.69 -34.77
CA SER A 213 -41.66 -113.05 -35.34
C SER A 213 -41.56 -113.91 -36.60
N THR A 214 -40.51 -113.74 -37.41
CA THR A 214 -40.43 -114.29 -38.78
C THR A 214 -39.27 -115.28 -38.99
N GLY A 215 -38.29 -115.32 -38.09
CA GLY A 215 -37.11 -116.21 -38.14
C GLY A 215 -35.97 -115.76 -39.05
N TYR A 216 -36.11 -114.63 -39.77
CA TYR A 216 -35.10 -114.06 -40.67
C TYR A 216 -35.03 -112.54 -40.51
N LEU A 217 -33.83 -111.97 -40.55
CA LEU A 217 -33.61 -110.52 -40.50
C LEU A 217 -33.72 -109.96 -41.94
N GLN A 218 -34.59 -108.99 -42.18
CA GLN A 218 -34.59 -108.26 -43.46
C GLN A 218 -33.38 -107.33 -43.46
N HIS A 219 -32.38 -107.63 -44.28
CA HIS A 219 -31.29 -106.70 -44.53
C HIS A 219 -31.89 -105.50 -45.27
N ARG A 220 -32.00 -104.35 -44.59
CA ARG A 220 -32.28 -103.12 -45.30
C ARG A 220 -31.07 -102.82 -46.19
N GLU A 221 -31.29 -102.75 -47.50
CA GLU A 221 -30.27 -102.20 -48.40
C GLU A 221 -29.98 -100.76 -47.98
N PRO A 222 -28.70 -100.35 -47.95
CA PRO A 222 -28.31 -99.05 -47.45
C PRO A 222 -29.03 -97.98 -48.28
N ALA A 223 -29.60 -96.98 -47.60
CA ALA A 223 -30.10 -95.80 -48.29
C ALA A 223 -28.90 -95.11 -48.96
N GLU A 224 -28.74 -95.36 -50.26
CA GLU A 224 -27.88 -94.62 -51.16
C GLU A 224 -28.35 -93.17 -51.22
N SER A 225 -27.82 -92.31 -50.36
CA SER A 225 -27.55 -90.89 -50.66
C SER A 225 -26.95 -90.23 -49.44
N ASN A 226 -25.87 -89.48 -49.66
CA ASN A 226 -25.11 -88.64 -48.72
C ASN A 226 -23.79 -89.22 -48.18
N ILE A 227 -23.10 -90.07 -48.94
CA ILE A 227 -21.64 -90.27 -48.77
C ILE A 227 -20.85 -89.13 -49.47
N ASN A 228 -21.48 -88.36 -50.36
CA ASN A 228 -20.82 -87.30 -51.15
C ASN A 228 -21.03 -85.86 -50.66
N VAL A 229 -21.69 -85.64 -49.52
CA VAL A 229 -21.95 -84.27 -49.01
C VAL A 229 -20.86 -83.81 -48.03
N LEU A 230 -20.14 -84.73 -47.38
CA LEU A 230 -19.07 -84.36 -46.46
C LEU A 230 -17.83 -83.82 -47.18
N ASP A 231 -17.54 -84.32 -48.39
CA ASP A 231 -16.44 -83.87 -49.25
C ASP A 231 -16.74 -82.54 -50.00
N GLN A 232 -17.91 -81.94 -49.74
CA GLN A 232 -18.37 -80.66 -50.30
C GLN A 232 -18.57 -79.56 -49.25
N MET A 233 -18.13 -79.77 -48.00
CA MET A 233 -18.00 -78.67 -47.03
C MET A 233 -16.76 -77.83 -47.38
N THR A 234 -16.85 -77.05 -48.46
CA THR A 234 -15.95 -75.91 -48.66
C THR A 234 -16.38 -74.84 -47.67
N VAL A 235 -15.56 -74.58 -46.65
CA VAL A 235 -15.65 -73.35 -45.85
C VAL A 235 -15.29 -72.20 -46.79
N THR A 236 -16.29 -71.68 -47.48
CA THR A 236 -16.18 -70.54 -48.39
C THR A 236 -17.16 -69.48 -47.93
N ASP A 237 -17.05 -69.04 -46.67
CA ASP A 237 -17.41 -67.66 -46.36
C ASP A 237 -16.25 -66.81 -46.88
N VAL A 238 -16.29 -66.52 -48.18
CA VAL A 238 -15.28 -65.71 -48.89
C VAL A 238 -15.14 -64.32 -48.25
N THR A 239 -16.20 -63.87 -47.57
CA THR A 239 -16.24 -62.66 -46.73
C THR A 239 -15.37 -62.75 -45.47
N ASP A 240 -15.20 -63.92 -44.86
CA ASP A 240 -14.37 -64.10 -43.65
C ASP A 240 -12.88 -64.13 -43.99
N GLN A 241 -12.54 -64.64 -45.18
CA GLN A 241 -11.17 -64.62 -45.70
C GLN A 241 -10.73 -63.19 -46.06
N GLU A 242 -11.62 -62.38 -46.62
CA GLU A 242 -11.37 -60.95 -46.90
C GLU A 242 -11.25 -60.14 -45.61
N ALA A 243 -12.05 -60.44 -44.58
CA ALA A 243 -11.94 -59.83 -43.26
C ALA A 243 -10.65 -60.23 -42.51
N LEU A 244 -10.18 -61.47 -42.66
CA LEU A 244 -8.90 -61.94 -42.13
C LEU A 244 -7.71 -61.28 -42.84
N ASP A 245 -7.79 -61.11 -44.15
CA ASP A 245 -6.76 -60.39 -44.91
C ASP A 245 -6.73 -58.91 -44.55
N ASP A 246 -7.87 -58.25 -44.31
CA ASP A 246 -7.89 -56.86 -43.81
C ASP A 246 -7.35 -56.74 -42.38
N PHE A 247 -7.59 -57.73 -41.51
CA PHE A 247 -7.04 -57.77 -40.16
C PHE A 247 -5.52 -58.01 -40.14
N LEU A 248 -5.01 -58.91 -40.99
CA LEU A 248 -3.58 -59.24 -41.07
C LEU A 248 -2.77 -58.22 -41.88
N ASN A 249 -3.40 -57.53 -42.83
CA ASN A 249 -2.78 -56.49 -43.65
C ASN A 249 -3.02 -55.06 -43.11
N SER A 250 -3.80 -54.91 -42.04
CA SER A 250 -3.81 -53.66 -41.27
C SER A 250 -2.42 -53.47 -40.64
N PRO A 251 -1.69 -52.38 -40.94
CA PRO A 251 -0.40 -52.15 -40.33
C PRO A 251 -0.55 -52.03 -38.82
N ASP A 252 0.24 -52.84 -38.12
CA ASP A 252 0.62 -52.68 -36.72
C ASP A 252 0.94 -51.20 -36.45
N VAL A 253 0.03 -50.54 -35.74
CA VAL A 253 0.36 -49.35 -34.94
C VAL A 253 1.31 -49.84 -33.86
N GLY A 254 2.59 -49.80 -34.22
CA GLY A 254 3.70 -50.21 -33.39
C GLY A 254 3.67 -49.56 -32.01
N VAL A 255 3.47 -50.41 -31.01
CA VAL A 255 3.94 -50.28 -29.63
C VAL A 255 4.27 -51.71 -29.17
N GLY A 256 5.51 -52.14 -28.95
CA GLY A 256 6.80 -51.48 -28.96
C GLY A 256 7.90 -52.38 -28.38
N SER A 257 9.01 -51.72 -28.02
CA SER A 257 10.05 -52.14 -27.07
C SER A 257 11.27 -52.89 -27.63
N SER A 258 12.41 -52.18 -27.71
CA SER A 258 13.62 -52.52 -26.92
C SER A 258 14.73 -51.46 -27.05
N GLN A 259 15.06 -50.85 -25.91
CA GLN A 259 16.36 -50.35 -25.43
C GLN A 259 17.49 -50.01 -26.43
N SER A 260 17.96 -48.76 -26.43
CA SER A 260 19.27 -48.34 -25.88
C SER A 260 19.59 -46.86 -26.18
N ASP A 261 19.84 -46.13 -25.10
CA ASP A 261 20.92 -45.15 -24.88
C ASP A 261 21.22 -43.98 -25.84
N VAL A 262 21.32 -42.80 -25.19
CA VAL A 262 22.05 -41.54 -25.50
C VAL A 262 21.58 -40.77 -26.76
N ASP A 263 21.51 -39.45 -26.84
CA ASP A 263 22.07 -38.32 -26.10
C ASP A 263 21.21 -37.07 -26.43
N ALA A 264 21.42 -36.01 -25.64
CA ALA A 264 20.87 -34.66 -25.71
C ALA A 264 20.65 -34.06 -27.11
N THR A 265 19.60 -33.24 -27.26
CA THR A 265 19.76 -31.77 -27.24
C THR A 265 18.42 -31.05 -27.36
N LEU A 266 18.38 -29.91 -26.67
CA LEU A 266 17.28 -28.99 -26.51
C LEU A 266 16.90 -28.29 -27.83
N SER A 267 15.68 -27.74 -27.81
CA SER A 267 15.40 -26.34 -28.13
C SER A 267 14.72 -26.00 -29.47
N GLU A 268 13.46 -25.53 -29.31
CA GLU A 268 12.79 -24.32 -29.87
C GLU A 268 12.44 -24.26 -31.37
N SER A 269 11.15 -24.08 -31.65
CA SER A 269 10.59 -22.75 -31.99
C SER A 269 9.37 -22.84 -32.92
N SER A 270 8.32 -22.15 -32.48
CA SER A 270 7.38 -21.35 -33.27
C SER A 270 6.42 -21.99 -34.28
N GLY A 271 5.14 -21.67 -34.05
CA GLY A 271 4.31 -21.05 -35.09
C GLY A 271 3.11 -21.87 -35.51
N SER A 272 1.94 -21.61 -34.90
CA SER A 272 0.67 -21.84 -35.57
C SER A 272 -0.16 -20.56 -35.53
N SER A 273 -0.27 -19.95 -36.70
CA SER A 273 -1.35 -19.05 -37.09
C SER A 273 -2.66 -19.83 -37.10
N ASP A 274 -3.76 -19.24 -36.63
CA ASP A 274 -4.69 -18.47 -37.47
C ASP A 274 -6.11 -18.52 -36.89
N ALA A 275 -6.79 -17.39 -37.07
CA ALA A 275 -8.11 -17.04 -36.61
C ALA A 275 -9.21 -17.86 -37.30
N SER A 276 -10.36 -18.04 -36.64
CA SER A 276 -11.67 -17.41 -36.93
C SER A 276 -12.72 -18.55 -36.98
N LEU A 277 -13.99 -18.47 -36.60
CA LEU A 277 -14.99 -17.42 -36.44
C LEU A 277 -16.28 -18.11 -35.89
N LEU A 278 -17.05 -17.51 -34.98
CA LEU A 278 -18.51 -17.70 -34.70
C LEU A 278 -18.86 -16.59 -33.66
N ARG A 279 -19.59 -15.47 -33.88
CA ARG A 279 -20.99 -15.20 -34.31
C ARG A 279 -22.04 -16.14 -33.67
N GLN A 280 -23.17 -15.71 -33.08
CA GLN A 280 -23.80 -14.41 -32.77
C GLN A 280 -25.17 -14.69 -32.07
N ASP A 281 -25.61 -13.81 -31.14
CA ASP A 281 -26.98 -13.44 -30.64
C ASP A 281 -28.02 -14.50 -30.17
N GLY A 282 -28.95 -14.26 -29.23
CA GLY A 282 -29.34 -13.07 -28.45
C GLY A 282 -30.70 -13.27 -27.72
N ALA A 283 -31.03 -12.33 -26.80
CA ALA A 283 -32.35 -11.84 -26.31
C ALA A 283 -33.40 -12.84 -25.73
N ALA A 284 -34.36 -12.50 -24.84
CA ALA A 284 -34.65 -11.45 -23.86
C ALA A 284 -35.96 -11.88 -23.12
N GLU A 285 -36.25 -11.23 -21.99
CA GLU A 285 -37.56 -10.96 -21.34
C GLU A 285 -38.08 -11.74 -20.08
N GLU A 286 -38.31 -10.89 -19.06
CA GLU A 286 -39.32 -10.78 -17.99
C GLU A 286 -39.75 -11.90 -17.00
N GLY A 287 -39.81 -11.50 -15.71
CA GLY A 287 -41.02 -11.66 -14.89
C GLY A 287 -40.94 -12.34 -13.50
N SER A 288 -41.10 -11.54 -12.45
CA SER A 288 -41.86 -11.80 -11.18
C SER A 288 -41.25 -12.62 -10.00
N SER A 289 -41.02 -11.89 -8.90
CA SER A 289 -41.35 -12.12 -7.47
C SER A 289 -41.26 -13.51 -6.79
N GLU A 290 -40.50 -13.58 -5.68
CA GLU A 290 -40.88 -14.03 -4.31
C GLU A 290 -39.59 -14.21 -3.47
N GLU A 291 -39.34 -13.36 -2.46
CA GLU A 291 -39.44 -13.65 -1.01
C GLU A 291 -38.47 -14.73 -0.48
N SER A 292 -37.36 -14.31 0.15
CA SER A 292 -36.77 -14.99 1.31
C SER A 292 -35.62 -14.21 1.96
N ASP A 293 -35.89 -13.83 3.21
CA ASP A 293 -35.02 -13.71 4.39
C ASP A 293 -33.59 -13.15 4.29
N GLU A 294 -33.43 -11.99 4.94
CA GLU A 294 -32.19 -11.42 5.49
C GLU A 294 -31.48 -12.36 6.49
N PRO A 295 -30.19 -12.07 6.77
CA PRO A 295 -29.91 -11.62 8.14
C PRO A 295 -29.21 -10.24 8.21
N LEU A 296 -29.70 -9.45 9.16
CA LEU A 296 -29.20 -8.16 9.65
C LEU A 296 -27.69 -8.14 9.88
N VAL A 297 -27.00 -7.19 9.25
CA VAL A 297 -25.65 -6.77 9.64
C VAL A 297 -25.77 -5.58 10.59
N GLN A 298 -25.42 -5.79 11.87
CA GLN A 298 -25.29 -4.72 12.84
C GLN A 298 -24.13 -3.82 12.45
N SER A 299 -24.41 -2.55 12.13
CA SER A 299 -23.39 -1.51 12.05
C SER A 299 -23.41 -0.75 13.38
N ASP A 300 -22.31 -0.86 14.13
CA ASP A 300 -22.02 0.00 15.28
C ASP A 300 -21.66 1.40 14.75
N GLU A 301 -22.53 2.38 14.98
CA GLU A 301 -22.22 3.80 14.84
C GLU A 301 -22.10 4.41 16.25
N ASP A 302 -20.85 4.57 16.72
CA ASP A 302 -20.52 5.39 17.88
C ASP A 302 -20.56 6.87 17.47
N ASP A 303 -21.70 7.53 17.69
CA ASP A 303 -21.83 8.98 17.51
C ASP A 303 -21.31 9.70 18.76
N VAL A 304 -20.09 10.23 18.68
CA VAL A 304 -19.40 10.95 19.76
C VAL A 304 -20.04 12.34 19.92
N GLN A 305 -20.74 12.55 21.03
CA GLN A 305 -21.23 13.88 21.44
C GLN A 305 -20.05 14.84 21.71
N PRO A 306 -20.02 16.05 21.14
CA PRO A 306 -19.16 17.10 21.67
C PRO A 306 -19.84 17.75 22.88
N ASP A 307 -19.24 17.50 24.04
CA ASP A 307 -19.55 18.10 25.33
C ASP A 307 -19.24 19.61 25.29
N SER A 308 -20.26 20.45 25.14
CA SER A 308 -20.11 21.92 25.20
C SER A 308 -20.67 22.45 26.52
N SER A 309 -19.87 22.28 27.58
CA SER A 309 -20.06 22.93 28.88
C SER A 309 -18.83 23.80 29.19
N LEU A 310 -19.08 25.01 29.72
CA LEU A 310 -18.13 26.03 30.20
C LEU A 310 -17.52 27.00 29.17
N ILE A 311 -18.22 28.10 28.92
CA ILE A 311 -17.63 29.43 29.11
C ILE A 311 -18.65 30.31 29.85
N GLY A 312 -18.26 30.80 31.02
CA GLY A 312 -18.96 31.88 31.70
C GLY A 312 -18.19 33.17 31.53
N THR A 313 -18.90 34.29 31.32
CA THR A 313 -18.57 35.67 31.74
C THR A 313 -19.77 36.55 31.32
N GLN A 314 -20.60 37.05 32.25
CA GLN A 314 -20.41 38.29 33.00
C GLN A 314 -20.74 39.57 32.20
N GLY A 315 -21.85 40.23 32.59
CA GLY A 315 -21.95 41.70 32.70
C GLY A 315 -22.51 42.50 31.52
N GLY A 316 -23.55 43.29 31.76
CA GLY A 316 -23.90 44.41 30.87
C GLY A 316 -25.33 44.92 31.02
N VAL A 317 -25.52 45.90 31.90
CA VAL A 317 -26.75 46.68 32.14
C VAL A 317 -27.12 47.52 30.92
N GLY A 318 -28.42 47.59 30.61
CA GLY A 318 -29.03 48.54 29.69
C GLY A 318 -30.49 48.76 30.08
#